data_AF-A0A356QHR4-F1
#
_entry.id   AF-A0A356QHR4-F1
#
_cell.length_a   1.000
_cell.length_b   1.000
_cell.length_c   1.000
_cell.angle_alpha   90.00
_cell.angle_beta   90.00
_cell.angle_gamma   90.00
#
_symmetry.space_group_name_H-M   'P 1'
#
loop_
_entity.id
_entity.type
_entity.pdbx_description
1 polymer ?
#
loop_
_entity_poly.entity_id
_entity_poly.type
_entity_poly.pdbx_seq_one_letter_code
_entity_poly.pdbx_strand_id
1 'polypeptide(L)' 'IDDQLMAEALKASGYETKKEAVEQGLKLLVQLSKQQEIRKLRGKIKWEGDLDEMRSAR' A
#
# COMPACT_ATOMS: atom_id res chain seq x y z
N ILE A 1 -11.17 -4.11 -18.94
CA ILE A 1 -10.11 -3.41 -18.17
C ILE A 1 -9.38 -2.55 -19.17
N ASP A 2 -9.10 -1.30 -18.82
CA ASP A 2 -8.31 -0.41 -19.68
C ASP A 2 -6.95 -1.05 -20.02
N ASP A 3 -6.59 -1.08 -21.29
CA ASP A 3 -5.38 -1.80 -21.75
C ASP A 3 -4.10 -1.07 -21.37
N GLN A 4 -4.13 0.27 -21.31
CA GLN A 4 -2.99 1.06 -20.86
C GLN A 4 -2.72 0.80 -19.37
N LEU A 5 -3.77 0.84 -18.54
CA LEU A 5 -3.69 0.51 -17.12
C LEU A 5 -3.16 -0.90 -16.88
N MET A 6 -3.58 -1.87 -17.69
CA MET A 6 -3.07 -3.24 -17.57
C MET A 6 -1.59 -3.34 -17.96
N ALA A 7 -1.16 -2.63 -19.00
CA ALA A 7 0.25 -2.59 -19.40
C ALA A 7 1.13 -1.95 -18.30
N GLU A 8 0.66 -0.86 -17.69
CA GLU A 8 1.31 -0.22 -16.55
C GLU A 8 1.38 -1.17 -15.35
N ALA A 9 0.29 -1.87 -15.05
CA ALA A 9 0.24 -2.85 -13.97
C ALA A 9 1.23 -4.01 -14.18
N LEU A 10 1.28 -4.60 -15.38
CA LEU A 10 2.23 -5.67 -15.71
C LEU A 10 3.67 -5.18 -15.61
N LYS A 11 3.96 -3.97 -16.13
CA LYS A 11 5.29 -3.37 -16.06
C LYS A 11 5.73 -3.08 -14.61
N ALA A 12 4.82 -2.58 -13.77
CA ALA A 12 5.12 -2.23 -12.38
C ALA A 12 5.24 -3.46 -11.48
N SER A 13 4.44 -4.50 -11.74
CA SER A 13 4.39 -5.71 -10.90
C SER A 13 5.33 -6.82 -11.37
N GLY A 14 5.74 -6.81 -12.64
CA GLY A 14 6.56 -7.87 -13.24
C GLY A 14 5.81 -9.16 -13.56
N TYR A 15 4.47 -9.18 -13.50
CA TYR A 15 3.69 -10.37 -13.84
C TYR A 15 3.66 -10.62 -15.35
N GLU A 16 3.65 -11.90 -15.73
CA GLU A 16 3.64 -12.32 -17.12
C GLU A 16 2.24 -12.23 -17.74
N THR A 17 1.20 -12.43 -16.92
CA THR A 17 -0.19 -12.48 -17.42
C THR A 17 -1.11 -11.45 -16.78
N LYS A 18 -2.08 -10.98 -17.59
CA LYS A 18 -3.19 -10.12 -17.10
C LYS A 18 -3.93 -10.77 -15.93
N LYS A 19 -4.09 -12.10 -15.94
CA LYS A 19 -4.79 -12.85 -14.88
C LYS A 19 -4.06 -12.75 -13.53
N GLU A 20 -2.74 -12.94 -13.53
CA GLU A 20 -1.93 -12.84 -12.31
C GLU A 20 -1.96 -11.43 -11.74
N ALA A 21 -1.78 -10.41 -12.59
CA ALA A 21 -1.85 -9.02 -12.17
C ALA A 21 -3.20 -8.66 -11.53
N VAL A 22 -4.30 -9.14 -12.12
CA VAL A 22 -5.65 -8.93 -11.57
C VAL A 22 -5.83 -9.65 -10.23
N GLU A 23 -5.46 -10.93 -10.16
CA GLU A 23 -5.60 -11.73 -8.93
C GLU A 23 -4.82 -11.11 -7.76
N GLN A 24 -3.58 -10.68 -8.03
CA GLN A 24 -2.71 -10.06 -7.03
C GLN A 24 -3.21 -8.66 -6.65
N GLY A 25 -3.71 -7.88 -7.62
CA GLY A 25 -4.35 -6.60 -7.35
C GLY A 25 -5.57 -6.73 -6.44
N LEU A 26 -6.42 -7.74 -6.66
CA LEU A 26 -7.58 -8.02 -5.81
C LEU A 26 -7.17 -8.44 -4.39
N LYS A 27 -6.18 -9.32 -4.25
CA LYS A 27 -5.62 -9.70 -2.94
C LYS A 27 -5.08 -8.49 -2.19
N LEU A 28 -4.31 -7.64 -2.87
CA LEU A 28 -3.78 -6.41 -2.29
C LEU A 28 -4.89 -5.46 -1.84
N LEU A 29 -5.95 -5.29 -2.64
CA LEU A 29 -7.08 -4.44 -2.29
C LEU A 29 -7.76 -4.90 -0.99
N VAL A 30 -8.00 -6.22 -0.86
CA VAL A 30 -8.57 -6.80 0.36
C VAL A 30 -7.63 -6.61 1.55
N GLN A 31 -6.32 -6.82 1.37
CA GLN A 31 -5.34 -6.61 2.42
C GLN A 31 -5.31 -5.15 2.90
N LEU A 32 -5.26 -4.19 1.97
CA LEU A 32 -5.30 -2.77 2.27
C LEU A 32 -6.58 -2.39 3.00
N SER A 33 -7.72 -2.94 2.60
CA SER A 33 -9.00 -2.76 3.29
C SER A 33 -8.94 -3.21 4.75
N LYS A 34 -8.41 -4.41 5.02
CA LYS A 34 -8.23 -4.92 6.39
C LYS A 34 -7.29 -4.04 7.23
N GLN A 35 -6.25 -3.48 6.61
CA GLN A 35 -5.32 -2.57 7.28
C GLN A 35 -5.93 -1.19 7.58
N GLN A 36 -7.05 -0.80 6.97
CA GLN A 36 -7.66 0.52 7.22
C GLN A 36 -8.09 0.71 8.67
N GLU A 37 -8.43 -0.37 9.38
CA GLU A 37 -8.82 -0.33 10.79
C GLU A 37 -7.75 0.30 11.68
N ILE A 38 -6.46 0.14 11.35
CA ILE A 38 -5.36 0.76 12.10
C ILE A 38 -5.44 2.30 12.05
N ARG A 39 -6.04 2.86 11.00
CA ARG A 39 -6.22 4.32 10.87
C ARG A 39 -7.13 4.87 11.96
N LYS A 40 -8.02 4.06 12.54
CA LYS A 40 -8.89 4.46 13.66
C LYS A 40 -8.12 4.79 14.93
N LEU A 41 -6.85 4.37 15.02
CA LEU A 41 -5.96 4.60 16.15
C LEU A 41 -5.17 5.92 16.04
N ARG A 42 -5.21 6.60 14.88
CA ARG A 42 -4.56 7.90 14.70
C ARG A 42 -5.05 8.90 15.75
N GLY A 43 -4.11 9.52 16.46
CA GLY A 43 -4.40 10.48 17.54
C GLY A 43 -5.00 9.89 18.81
N LYS A 44 -5.29 8.57 18.85
CA LYS A 44 -5.78 7.88 20.05
C LYS A 44 -4.68 7.20 20.85
N ILE A 45 -3.60 6.83 20.18
CA ILE A 45 -2.42 6.23 20.81
C ILE A 45 -1.43 7.34 21.14
N LYS A 46 -0.92 7.32 22.37
CA LYS A 46 0.18 8.18 22.78
C LYS A 46 1.44 7.71 22.06
N TRP A 47 2.03 8.60 21.28
CA TRP A 47 3.31 8.36 20.65
C TRP A 47 4.44 8.65 21.64
N GLU A 48 5.44 7.77 21.71
CA GLU A 48 6.60 7.91 22.58
C GLU A 48 7.86 8.07 21.71
N GLY A 49 8.50 9.23 21.81
CA GLY A 49 9.69 9.62 21.05
C GLY A 49 9.86 11.14 21.04
N ASP A 50 11.00 11.62 20.54
CA ASP A 50 11.24 13.05 20.26
C ASP A 50 11.27 13.27 18.74
N LEU A 51 10.32 14.06 18.24
CA LEU A 51 10.20 14.35 16.81
C LEU A 51 11.35 15.20 16.28
N ASP A 52 11.90 16.08 17.11
CA ASP A 52 12.97 16.99 16.73
C ASP A 52 14.32 16.24 16.70
N GLU A 53 14.53 15.30 17.63
CA GLU A 53 15.67 14.36 17.60
C GLU A 53 15.68 13.53 16.31
N MET A 54 14.54 12.92 15.95
CA MET A 54 14.44 12.09 14.75
C MET A 54 14.70 12.86 13.44
N ARG A 55 14.38 14.15 13.42
CA ARG A 55 14.55 15.01 12.23
C ARG A 55 15.93 15.64 12.14
N SER A 56 16.63 15.77 13.26
CA SER A 56 17.97 16.36 13.33
C SER A 56 19.10 15.36 13.06
N ALA A 57 18.81 14.06 13.06
CA ALA A 57 19.77 13.00 12.71
C ALA A 57 20.10 12.89 11.19
N ARG A 58 20.05 14.00 10.44
CA ARG A 58 20.37 14.06 9.01
C ARG A 58 21.80 14.52 8.74
#